data_AF-A0A8T7JPF3-F1
#
_entry.id   AF-A0A8T7JPF3-F1
#
_cell.length_a   1.000
_cell.length_b   1.000
_cell.length_c   1.000
_cell.angle_alpha   90.00
_cell.angle_beta   90.00
_cell.angle_gamma   90.00
#
_symmetry.space_group_name_H-M   'P 1'
#
loop_
_entity.id
_entity.type
_entity.pdbx_description
1 polymer ?
#
loop_
_entity_poly.entity_id
_entity_poly.type
_entity_poly.pdbx_seq_one_letter_code
_entity_poly.pdbx_strand_id
1 'polypeptide(L)'
;MKIFRQQPILLLLVIDLMIGLMTFRSYGLAWDEPLFYDYGEALKYAYTPTNWFSGEFDVTQSFGSSGADHANRGPAYLLVAMPFVSLWKGLGFDSASAWHLTNFLTFNLGIYLLYRLASKWMDNWAAFAVAALFTCQPLLWGHAFINPKDIPFLTFFLGAVLFGFELIEKWKRNSQLPITNLLFASFFLGIATSIRILGPLAAILVVLYALIQGIKISELIKRPAIWLYAALSIIIMFLSWPYLWLNLTEKFIEVFVFMSDNPTQLNVLFAGKNYQAGEIPRRYFPILLSYTLTEPTYFLIALGIFFGFWKADNKTRLTLAILLTWFGILAAYIVLKRPAMYDGYRHFLFILPPLFIFAGFAFEALSQWLKQSWQRITAGVVILAFGMIPIIQLHPYQYAYYN
;
A
#
# COMPACT_ATOMS: atom_id res chain seq x y z
N MET A 1 16.89 6.17 -24.91
CA MET A 1 17.99 6.29 -23.90
C MET A 1 17.93 7.55 -23.04
N LYS A 2 17.72 8.77 -23.57
CA LYS A 2 17.70 10.02 -22.76
C LYS A 2 16.58 10.06 -21.69
N ILE A 3 15.39 9.55 -22.03
CA ILE A 3 14.24 9.46 -21.11
C ILE A 3 14.54 8.54 -19.92
N PHE A 4 15.07 7.33 -20.16
CA PHE A 4 15.44 6.39 -19.08
C PHE A 4 16.55 6.91 -18.15
N ARG A 5 17.44 7.79 -18.64
CA ARG A 5 18.42 8.47 -17.77
C ARG A 5 17.78 9.51 -16.85
N GLN A 6 16.67 10.11 -17.27
CA GLN A 6 15.94 11.11 -16.49
C GLN A 6 14.88 10.47 -15.57
N GLN A 7 14.32 9.33 -15.98
CA GLN A 7 13.31 8.57 -15.25
C GLN A 7 13.68 7.07 -15.26
N PRO A 8 14.66 6.64 -14.45
CA PRO A 8 15.10 5.25 -14.40
C PRO A 8 13.97 4.30 -13.99
N ILE A 9 12.98 4.78 -13.24
CA ILE A 9 11.79 4.00 -12.84
C ILE A 9 11.05 3.34 -14.01
N LEU A 10 11.03 3.98 -15.20
CA LEU A 10 10.35 3.41 -16.36
C LEU A 10 10.98 2.10 -16.81
N LEU A 11 12.30 1.92 -16.61
CA LEU A 11 12.98 0.66 -16.91
C LEU A 11 12.48 -0.45 -15.98
N LEU A 12 12.39 -0.17 -14.68
CA LEU A 12 11.89 -1.14 -13.70
C LEU A 12 10.45 -1.54 -14.01
N LEU A 13 9.57 -0.56 -14.23
CA LEU A 13 8.16 -0.83 -14.52
C LEU A 13 7.97 -1.67 -15.80
N VAL A 14 8.80 -1.45 -16.83
CA VAL A 14 8.75 -2.28 -18.05
C VAL A 14 9.23 -3.70 -17.77
N ILE A 15 10.33 -3.87 -17.01
CA ILE A 15 10.84 -5.19 -16.63
C ILE A 15 9.79 -5.94 -15.78
N ASP A 16 9.26 -5.29 -14.75
CA ASP A 16 8.23 -5.86 -13.87
C ASP A 16 6.99 -6.24 -14.70
N LEU A 17 6.53 -5.37 -15.60
CA LEU A 17 5.40 -5.67 -16.48
C LEU A 17 5.68 -6.88 -17.40
N MET A 18 6.86 -6.97 -17.99
CA MET A 18 7.24 -8.11 -18.83
C MET A 18 7.22 -9.42 -18.03
N ILE A 19 7.84 -9.43 -16.84
CA ILE A 19 7.87 -10.62 -15.98
C ILE A 19 6.45 -10.96 -15.52
N GLY A 20 5.66 -9.98 -15.08
CA GLY A 20 4.29 -10.17 -14.63
C GLY A 20 3.39 -10.74 -15.73
N LEU A 21 3.46 -10.22 -16.94
CA LEU A 21 2.70 -10.75 -18.09
C LEU A 21 3.10 -12.19 -18.45
N MET A 22 4.33 -12.61 -18.15
CA MET A 22 4.78 -13.99 -18.36
C MET A 22 4.39 -14.94 -17.22
N THR A 23 4.12 -14.43 -16.02
CA THR A 23 4.00 -15.24 -14.80
C THR A 23 2.63 -15.18 -14.13
N PHE A 24 1.76 -14.22 -14.47
CA PHE A 24 0.49 -13.99 -13.75
C PHE A 24 -0.46 -15.20 -13.74
N ARG A 25 -0.40 -16.05 -14.78
CA ARG A 25 -1.25 -17.25 -14.90
C ARG A 25 -0.74 -18.43 -14.09
N SER A 26 0.51 -18.38 -13.61
CA SER A 26 1.10 -19.48 -12.85
C SER A 26 0.62 -19.53 -11.40
N TYR A 27 0.07 -18.43 -10.89
CA TYR A 27 -0.37 -18.33 -9.51
C TYR A 27 -1.67 -19.12 -9.29
N GLY A 28 -1.70 -19.92 -8.23
CA GLY A 28 -2.92 -20.55 -7.75
C GLY A 28 -3.81 -19.56 -7.02
N LEU A 29 -5.05 -19.97 -6.72
CA LEU A 29 -5.97 -19.19 -5.90
C LEU A 29 -5.56 -19.26 -4.43
N ALA A 30 -5.32 -18.10 -3.81
CA ALA A 30 -5.29 -18.00 -2.37
C ALA A 30 -6.71 -18.10 -1.80
N TRP A 31 -6.81 -18.64 -0.59
CA TRP A 31 -8.09 -18.96 0.05
C TRP A 31 -9.06 -17.78 0.24
N ASP A 32 -8.57 -16.55 0.35
CA ASP A 32 -9.45 -15.37 0.44
C ASP A 32 -9.97 -14.88 -0.92
N GLU A 33 -9.29 -15.22 -2.02
CA GLU A 33 -9.58 -14.64 -3.34
C GLU A 33 -11.01 -14.91 -3.81
N PRO A 34 -11.55 -16.16 -3.70
CA PRO A 34 -12.94 -16.42 -4.07
C PRO A 34 -13.94 -15.52 -3.33
N LEU A 35 -13.72 -15.27 -2.03
CA LEU A 35 -14.60 -14.39 -1.24
C LEU A 35 -14.60 -12.96 -1.78
N PHE A 36 -13.41 -12.41 -2.11
CA PHE A 36 -13.32 -11.07 -2.70
C PHE A 36 -13.89 -10.99 -4.11
N TYR A 37 -13.77 -12.05 -4.91
CA TYR A 37 -14.28 -12.08 -6.27
C TYR A 37 -15.82 -12.14 -6.26
N ASP A 38 -16.39 -12.99 -5.41
CA ASP A 38 -17.84 -13.07 -5.18
C ASP A 38 -18.38 -11.74 -4.66
N TYR A 39 -17.64 -11.07 -3.78
CA TYR A 39 -18.01 -9.74 -3.32
C TYR A 39 -18.02 -8.73 -4.48
N GLY A 40 -16.97 -8.75 -5.31
CA GLY A 40 -16.87 -7.92 -6.51
C GLY A 40 -18.09 -8.06 -7.40
N GLU A 41 -18.50 -9.29 -7.69
CA GLU A 41 -19.68 -9.56 -8.51
C GLU A 41 -20.98 -9.08 -7.85
N ALA A 42 -21.17 -9.31 -6.55
CA ALA A 42 -22.35 -8.85 -5.82
C ALA A 42 -22.48 -7.32 -5.82
N LEU A 43 -21.37 -6.59 -5.70
CA LEU A 43 -21.37 -5.13 -5.68
C LEU A 43 -22.00 -4.51 -6.92
N LYS A 44 -21.93 -5.18 -8.08
CA LYS A 44 -22.56 -4.69 -9.32
C LYS A 44 -24.03 -4.37 -9.12
N TYR A 45 -24.73 -5.09 -8.23
CA TYR A 45 -26.13 -4.82 -7.90
C TYR A 45 -26.36 -3.35 -7.47
N ALA A 46 -25.53 -2.85 -6.56
CA ALA A 46 -25.63 -1.49 -6.02
C ALA A 46 -25.30 -0.40 -7.06
N TYR A 47 -24.49 -0.72 -8.07
CA TYR A 47 -24.00 0.22 -9.07
C TYR A 47 -24.65 0.08 -10.45
N THR A 48 -25.70 -0.73 -10.56
CA THR A 48 -26.46 -0.90 -11.82
C THR A 48 -27.75 -0.06 -11.76
N PRO A 49 -27.89 1.01 -12.57
CA PRO A 49 -29.03 1.92 -12.48
C PRO A 49 -30.40 1.24 -12.62
N THR A 50 -30.53 0.19 -13.44
CA THR A 50 -31.81 -0.52 -13.63
C THR A 50 -32.35 -1.11 -12.33
N ASN A 51 -31.49 -1.51 -11.39
CA ASN A 51 -31.91 -2.06 -10.10
C ASN A 51 -32.59 -1.00 -9.23
N TRP A 52 -32.10 0.25 -9.28
CA TRP A 52 -32.69 1.37 -8.54
C TRP A 52 -34.09 1.72 -9.04
N PHE A 53 -34.34 1.58 -10.34
CA PHE A 53 -35.64 1.87 -10.96
C PHE A 53 -36.60 0.67 -10.98
N SER A 54 -36.21 -0.48 -10.41
CA SER A 54 -37.04 -1.70 -10.38
C SER A 54 -38.24 -1.60 -9.42
N GLY A 55 -38.18 -0.71 -8.43
CA GLY A 55 -39.14 -0.66 -7.31
C GLY A 55 -38.83 -1.63 -6.16
N GLU A 56 -37.85 -2.52 -6.33
CA GLU A 56 -37.46 -3.57 -5.37
C GLU A 56 -35.98 -3.46 -4.94
N PHE A 57 -35.41 -2.24 -5.01
CA PHE A 57 -34.00 -2.03 -4.70
C PHE A 57 -33.69 -2.33 -3.22
N ASP A 58 -32.79 -3.27 -2.99
CA ASP A 58 -32.28 -3.62 -1.67
C ASP A 58 -30.75 -3.67 -1.70
N VAL A 59 -30.11 -2.66 -1.11
CA VAL A 59 -28.63 -2.54 -1.07
C VAL A 59 -27.96 -3.76 -0.42
N THR A 60 -28.66 -4.52 0.43
CA THR A 60 -28.09 -5.71 1.08
C THR A 60 -27.76 -6.83 0.10
N GLN A 61 -28.39 -6.85 -1.09
CA GLN A 61 -28.06 -7.77 -2.18
C GLN A 61 -26.64 -7.53 -2.72
N SER A 62 -26.05 -6.36 -2.46
CA SER A 62 -24.68 -6.04 -2.86
C SER A 62 -23.58 -6.62 -1.96
N PHE A 63 -23.95 -7.30 -0.87
CA PHE A 63 -22.98 -7.83 0.10
C PHE A 63 -22.50 -9.26 -0.23
N GLY A 64 -23.18 -9.95 -1.14
CA GLY A 64 -22.82 -11.28 -1.61
C GLY A 64 -23.08 -12.41 -0.60
N SER A 65 -22.49 -13.58 -0.86
CA SER A 65 -22.74 -14.82 -0.11
C SER A 65 -22.31 -14.77 1.36
N SER A 66 -21.33 -13.94 1.70
CA SER A 66 -20.84 -13.73 3.08
C SER A 66 -21.14 -12.30 3.54
N GLY A 67 -22.39 -11.89 3.41
CA GLY A 67 -22.81 -10.50 3.61
C GLY A 67 -22.42 -9.91 4.97
N ALA A 68 -22.41 -10.70 6.05
CA ALA A 68 -22.02 -10.25 7.38
C ALA A 68 -20.51 -9.93 7.50
N ASP A 69 -19.63 -10.67 6.83
CA ASP A 69 -18.19 -10.35 6.80
C ASP A 69 -17.89 -9.27 5.75
N HIS A 70 -18.51 -9.37 4.58
CA HIS A 70 -18.25 -8.48 3.45
C HIS A 70 -18.73 -7.05 3.72
N ALA A 71 -19.90 -6.87 4.35
CA ALA A 71 -20.41 -5.56 4.74
C ALA A 71 -19.41 -4.77 5.58
N ASN A 72 -18.70 -5.46 6.48
CA ASN A 72 -17.71 -4.87 7.38
C ASN A 72 -16.36 -4.58 6.69
N ARG A 73 -16.16 -5.02 5.43
CA ARG A 73 -14.92 -4.82 4.66
C ARG A 73 -15.18 -3.82 3.53
N GLY A 74 -14.57 -2.64 3.56
CA GLY A 74 -14.86 -1.67 2.50
C GLY A 74 -14.34 -2.11 1.13
N PRO A 75 -15.18 -2.06 0.07
CA PRO A 75 -14.93 -2.72 -1.21
C PRO A 75 -14.29 -1.84 -2.27
N ALA A 76 -13.82 -0.64 -1.94
CA ALA A 76 -13.42 0.34 -2.95
C ALA A 76 -12.43 -0.18 -3.99
N TYR A 77 -11.48 -1.03 -3.59
CA TYR A 77 -10.57 -1.62 -4.55
C TYR A 77 -11.27 -2.52 -5.56
N LEU A 78 -12.25 -3.33 -5.14
CA LEU A 78 -12.99 -4.21 -6.05
C LEU A 78 -13.70 -3.39 -7.13
N LEU A 79 -14.27 -2.24 -6.76
CA LEU A 79 -14.89 -1.30 -7.71
C LEU A 79 -13.89 -0.72 -8.70
N VAL A 80 -12.69 -0.37 -8.23
CA VAL A 80 -11.61 0.13 -9.10
C VAL A 80 -11.07 -0.98 -10.02
N ALA A 81 -10.98 -2.22 -9.53
CA ALA A 81 -10.40 -3.35 -10.23
C ALA A 81 -11.35 -3.97 -11.27
N MET A 82 -12.66 -4.01 -10.99
CA MET A 82 -13.67 -4.69 -11.81
C MET A 82 -13.66 -4.33 -13.32
N PRO A 83 -13.53 -3.06 -13.74
CA PRO A 83 -13.45 -2.73 -15.16
C PRO A 83 -12.25 -3.38 -15.85
N PHE A 84 -11.09 -3.43 -15.18
CA PHE A 84 -9.88 -4.08 -15.70
C PHE A 84 -10.05 -5.59 -15.73
N VAL A 85 -10.57 -6.19 -14.66
CA VAL A 85 -10.88 -7.63 -14.60
C VAL A 85 -11.83 -8.03 -15.73
N SER A 86 -12.87 -7.23 -15.99
CA SER A 86 -13.84 -7.46 -17.06
C SER A 86 -13.18 -7.35 -18.45
N LEU A 87 -12.28 -6.38 -18.63
CA LEU A 87 -11.47 -6.25 -19.85
C LEU A 87 -10.62 -7.51 -20.09
N TRP A 88 -9.90 -7.99 -19.07
CA TRP A 88 -9.06 -9.18 -19.20
C TRP A 88 -9.87 -10.45 -19.48
N LYS A 89 -11.03 -10.61 -18.82
CA LYS A 89 -11.99 -11.69 -19.13
C LYS A 89 -12.48 -11.62 -20.58
N GLY A 90 -12.77 -10.42 -21.08
CA GLY A 90 -13.14 -10.21 -22.48
C GLY A 90 -12.04 -10.59 -23.48
N LEU A 91 -10.77 -10.55 -23.06
CA LEU A 91 -9.61 -11.03 -23.82
C LEU A 91 -9.35 -12.53 -23.65
N GLY A 92 -10.24 -13.26 -22.98
CA GLY A 92 -10.19 -14.71 -22.83
C GLY A 92 -9.38 -15.21 -21.62
N PHE A 93 -9.06 -14.35 -20.65
CA PHE A 93 -8.38 -14.79 -19.42
C PHE A 93 -9.41 -15.36 -18.44
N ASP A 94 -9.04 -16.40 -17.70
CA ASP A 94 -9.87 -16.91 -16.61
C ASP A 94 -9.97 -15.88 -15.47
N SER A 95 -10.93 -16.09 -14.56
CA SER A 95 -11.21 -15.12 -13.50
C SER A 95 -10.01 -14.90 -12.57
N ALA A 96 -9.29 -15.96 -12.19
CA ALA A 96 -8.15 -15.84 -11.28
C ALA A 96 -7.03 -15.03 -11.93
N SER A 97 -6.63 -15.42 -13.14
CA SER A 97 -5.60 -14.73 -13.92
C SER A 97 -5.95 -13.26 -14.17
N ALA A 98 -7.21 -12.93 -14.46
CA ALA A 98 -7.66 -11.55 -14.65
C ALA A 98 -7.49 -10.68 -13.39
N TRP A 99 -7.80 -11.25 -12.21
CA TRP A 99 -7.59 -10.58 -10.93
C TRP A 99 -6.11 -10.50 -10.57
N HIS A 100 -5.34 -11.56 -10.74
CA HIS A 100 -3.89 -11.58 -10.48
C HIS A 100 -3.16 -10.50 -11.27
N LEU A 101 -3.49 -10.35 -12.57
CA LEU A 101 -2.93 -9.29 -13.39
C LEU A 101 -3.35 -7.90 -12.92
N THR A 102 -4.62 -7.72 -12.52
CA THR A 102 -5.12 -6.42 -12.03
C THR A 102 -4.47 -6.02 -10.70
N ASN A 103 -4.30 -6.98 -9.78
CA ASN A 103 -3.56 -6.81 -8.53
C ASN A 103 -2.11 -6.41 -8.82
N PHE A 104 -1.46 -7.11 -9.75
CA PHE A 104 -0.07 -6.84 -10.11
C PHE A 104 0.13 -5.46 -10.75
N LEU A 105 -0.79 -5.01 -11.60
CA LEU A 105 -0.77 -3.65 -12.15
C LEU A 105 -0.96 -2.60 -11.05
N THR A 106 -1.78 -2.90 -10.04
CA THR A 106 -1.97 -2.04 -8.86
C THR A 106 -0.69 -2.00 -8.01
N PHE A 107 0.02 -3.12 -7.86
CA PHE A 107 1.33 -3.16 -7.22
C PHE A 107 2.35 -2.29 -7.96
N ASN A 108 2.42 -2.39 -9.30
CA ASN A 108 3.30 -1.56 -10.12
C ASN A 108 3.02 -0.06 -9.98
N LEU A 109 1.74 0.33 -9.85
CA LEU A 109 1.40 1.70 -9.48
C LEU A 109 1.99 2.08 -8.11
N GLY A 110 1.91 1.18 -7.14
CA GLY A 110 2.54 1.34 -5.82
C GLY A 110 4.05 1.55 -5.90
N ILE A 111 4.76 0.76 -6.73
CA ILE A 111 6.20 0.91 -6.99
C ILE A 111 6.52 2.30 -7.54
N TYR A 112 5.74 2.78 -8.51
CA TYR A 112 5.90 4.13 -9.07
C TYR A 112 5.65 5.24 -8.02
N LEU A 113 4.62 5.09 -7.18
CA LEU A 113 4.31 6.04 -6.12
C LEU A 113 5.40 6.07 -5.05
N LEU A 114 5.95 4.90 -4.68
CA LEU A 114 7.09 4.78 -3.76
C LEU A 114 8.33 5.47 -4.33
N TYR A 115 8.66 5.23 -5.60
CA TYR A 115 9.76 5.91 -6.30
C TYR A 115 9.60 7.44 -6.23
N ARG A 116 8.41 7.95 -6.55
CA ARG A 116 8.13 9.39 -6.51
C ARG A 116 8.24 9.97 -5.10
N LEU A 117 7.76 9.24 -4.10
CA LEU A 117 7.86 9.63 -2.70
C LEU A 117 9.33 9.69 -2.29
N ALA A 118 10.11 8.65 -2.55
CA ALA A 118 11.55 8.60 -2.25
C ALA A 118 12.34 9.72 -2.93
N SER A 119 12.02 10.04 -4.20
CA SER A 119 12.68 11.09 -5.00
C SER A 119 12.55 12.50 -4.42
N LYS A 120 11.75 12.69 -3.36
CA LYS A 120 11.70 13.96 -2.61
C LYS A 120 12.94 14.23 -1.77
N TRP A 121 13.70 13.19 -1.41
CA TRP A 121 14.82 13.31 -0.47
C TRP A 121 16.16 12.77 -0.99
N MET A 122 16.17 12.08 -2.12
CA MET A 122 17.36 11.47 -2.71
C MET A 122 17.33 11.61 -4.23
N ASP A 123 18.45 11.31 -4.89
CA ASP A 123 18.51 11.32 -6.35
C ASP A 123 17.64 10.22 -7.00
N ASN A 124 17.37 10.37 -8.30
CA ASN A 124 16.52 9.45 -9.06
C ASN A 124 17.06 8.00 -9.10
N TRP A 125 18.37 7.78 -8.98
CA TRP A 125 18.93 6.42 -8.99
C TRP A 125 18.86 5.75 -7.63
N ALA A 126 19.04 6.51 -6.55
CA ALA A 126 18.77 6.05 -5.20
C ALA A 126 17.27 5.72 -5.02
N ALA A 127 16.37 6.57 -5.51
CA ALA A 127 14.93 6.30 -5.51
C ALA A 127 14.56 5.09 -6.39
N PHE A 128 15.26 4.88 -7.51
CA PHE A 128 15.14 3.66 -8.30
C PHE A 128 15.58 2.43 -7.51
N ALA A 129 16.68 2.51 -6.76
CA ALA A 129 17.15 1.41 -5.92
C ALA A 129 16.16 1.09 -4.78
N VAL A 130 15.48 2.10 -4.21
CA VAL A 130 14.37 1.91 -3.27
C VAL A 130 13.26 1.06 -3.91
N ALA A 131 12.79 1.48 -5.08
CA ALA A 131 11.73 0.79 -5.81
C ALA A 131 12.14 -0.63 -6.22
N ALA A 132 13.37 -0.81 -6.71
CA ALA A 132 13.93 -2.10 -7.10
C ALA A 132 14.08 -3.05 -5.90
N LEU A 133 14.61 -2.56 -4.77
CA LEU A 133 14.73 -3.36 -3.55
C LEU A 133 13.35 -3.79 -3.03
N PHE A 134 12.35 -2.89 -3.11
CA PHE A 134 10.98 -3.18 -2.68
C PHE A 134 10.29 -4.23 -3.56
N THR A 135 10.37 -4.09 -4.90
CA THR A 135 9.77 -5.07 -5.83
C THR A 135 10.48 -6.43 -5.76
N CYS A 136 11.79 -6.45 -5.52
CA CYS A 136 12.56 -7.68 -5.37
C CYS A 136 12.40 -8.38 -4.02
N GLN A 137 11.56 -7.91 -3.09
CA GLN A 137 11.26 -8.71 -1.89
C GLN A 137 10.33 -9.87 -2.25
N PRO A 138 10.70 -11.14 -2.02
CA PRO A 138 9.89 -12.27 -2.46
C PRO A 138 8.46 -12.25 -1.88
N LEU A 139 8.33 -11.89 -0.60
CA LEU A 139 7.03 -11.74 0.06
C LEU A 139 6.12 -10.70 -0.65
N LEU A 140 6.67 -9.54 -0.99
CA LEU A 140 5.93 -8.46 -1.65
C LEU A 140 5.57 -8.83 -3.08
N TRP A 141 6.51 -9.44 -3.81
CA TRP A 141 6.29 -9.95 -5.16
C TRP A 141 5.19 -11.01 -5.21
N GLY A 142 5.20 -11.98 -4.28
CA GLY A 142 4.15 -12.99 -4.20
C GLY A 142 2.77 -12.39 -3.94
N HIS A 143 2.67 -11.48 -2.95
CA HIS A 143 1.42 -10.78 -2.65
C HIS A 143 0.95 -9.86 -3.78
N ALA A 144 1.84 -9.38 -4.66
CA ALA A 144 1.46 -8.52 -5.78
C ALA A 144 0.42 -9.17 -6.69
N PHE A 145 0.37 -10.50 -6.79
CA PHE A 145 -0.61 -11.23 -7.61
C PHE A 145 -1.83 -11.65 -6.80
N ILE A 146 -1.62 -12.29 -5.63
CA ILE A 146 -2.68 -13.02 -4.93
C ILE A 146 -3.43 -12.22 -3.86
N ASN A 147 -3.02 -10.97 -3.58
CA ASN A 147 -3.59 -10.18 -2.48
C ASN A 147 -4.45 -9.00 -2.99
N PRO A 148 -5.78 -9.19 -3.15
CA PRO A 148 -6.68 -8.17 -3.65
C PRO A 148 -7.07 -7.11 -2.59
N LYS A 149 -6.42 -7.07 -1.42
CA LYS A 149 -6.78 -6.12 -0.35
C LYS A 149 -5.60 -5.33 0.19
N ASP A 150 -4.55 -6.00 0.66
CA ASP A 150 -3.46 -5.33 1.39
C ASP A 150 -2.49 -4.61 0.46
N ILE A 151 -2.19 -5.19 -0.69
CA ILE A 151 -1.36 -4.54 -1.71
C ILE A 151 -2.06 -3.32 -2.30
N PRO A 152 -3.35 -3.40 -2.69
CA PRO A 152 -4.13 -2.22 -3.01
C PRO A 152 -4.12 -1.18 -1.89
N PHE A 153 -4.38 -1.57 -0.64
CA PHE A 153 -4.35 -0.63 0.48
C PHE A 153 -2.99 0.09 0.58
N LEU A 154 -1.88 -0.66 0.48
CA LEU A 154 -0.53 -0.10 0.46
C LEU A 154 -0.35 0.91 -0.66
N THR A 155 -0.75 0.56 -1.89
CA THR A 155 -0.66 1.45 -3.07
C THR A 155 -1.47 2.72 -2.87
N PHE A 156 -2.73 2.59 -2.42
CA PHE A 156 -3.60 3.74 -2.24
C PHE A 156 -3.16 4.62 -1.07
N PHE A 157 -2.65 4.02 0.01
CA PHE A 157 -2.07 4.73 1.14
C PHE A 157 -0.82 5.52 0.73
N LEU A 158 0.08 4.93 -0.08
CA LEU A 158 1.23 5.63 -0.65
C LEU A 158 0.81 6.83 -1.50
N GLY A 159 -0.21 6.66 -2.34
CA GLY A 159 -0.76 7.76 -3.13
C GLY A 159 -1.34 8.87 -2.25
N ALA A 160 -2.06 8.52 -1.18
CA ALA A 160 -2.65 9.48 -0.24
C ALA A 160 -1.56 10.32 0.45
N VAL A 161 -0.49 9.69 0.90
CA VAL A 161 0.68 10.37 1.51
C VAL A 161 1.38 11.24 0.46
N LEU A 162 1.72 10.69 -0.70
CA LEU A 162 2.46 11.41 -1.75
C LEU A 162 1.70 12.65 -2.25
N PHE A 163 0.46 12.47 -2.70
CA PHE A 163 -0.33 13.57 -3.25
C PHE A 163 -0.75 14.56 -2.16
N GLY A 164 -0.95 14.11 -0.93
CA GLY A 164 -1.13 14.99 0.22
C GLY A 164 0.10 15.86 0.49
N PHE A 165 1.30 15.30 0.47
CA PHE A 165 2.54 16.08 0.61
C PHE A 165 2.72 17.09 -0.52
N GLU A 166 2.47 16.68 -1.77
CA GLU A 166 2.51 17.60 -2.92
C GLU A 166 1.46 18.72 -2.85
N LEU A 167 0.28 18.43 -2.30
CA LEU A 167 -0.75 19.44 -2.05
C LEU A 167 -0.25 20.51 -1.08
N ILE A 168 0.39 20.12 0.03
CA ILE A 168 1.00 21.02 1.01
C ILE A 168 2.15 21.84 0.40
N GLU A 169 3.02 21.21 -0.39
CA GLU A 169 4.14 21.90 -1.04
C GLU A 169 3.65 22.95 -2.04
N LYS A 170 2.69 22.60 -2.89
CA LYS A 170 2.12 23.52 -3.89
C LYS A 170 1.35 24.65 -3.23
N TRP A 171 0.65 24.36 -2.14
CA TRP A 171 0.01 25.39 -1.32
C TRP A 171 1.04 26.40 -0.82
N LYS A 172 2.15 25.96 -0.24
CA LYS A 172 3.17 26.89 0.26
C LYS A 172 3.74 27.80 -0.83
N ARG A 173 3.83 27.29 -2.06
CA ARG A 173 4.39 28.03 -3.20
C ARG A 173 3.39 28.98 -3.85
N ASN A 174 2.11 28.62 -3.95
CA ASN A 174 1.08 29.38 -4.67
C ASN A 174 -0.17 29.60 -3.82
N SER A 175 -0.73 30.82 -3.88
CA SER A 175 -2.00 31.15 -3.22
C SER A 175 -3.21 30.37 -3.76
N GLN A 176 -3.15 29.95 -5.03
CA GLN A 176 -4.18 29.13 -5.67
C GLN A 176 -3.79 27.65 -5.61
N LEU A 177 -4.72 26.84 -5.08
CA LEU A 177 -4.53 25.40 -4.96
C LEU A 177 -4.82 24.71 -6.29
N PRO A 178 -3.92 23.83 -6.78
CA PRO A 178 -4.16 23.08 -7.99
C PRO A 178 -5.24 22.03 -7.71
N ILE A 179 -6.38 22.18 -8.38
CA ILE A 179 -7.53 21.29 -8.21
C ILE A 179 -7.17 19.83 -8.49
N THR A 180 -6.24 19.58 -9.42
CA THR A 180 -5.77 18.23 -9.75
C THR A 180 -5.11 17.52 -8.58
N ASN A 181 -4.23 18.20 -7.83
CA ASN A 181 -3.59 17.61 -6.64
C ASN A 181 -4.59 17.35 -5.53
N LEU A 182 -5.56 18.26 -5.35
CA LEU A 182 -6.62 18.08 -4.37
C LEU A 182 -7.47 16.86 -4.73
N LEU A 183 -7.90 16.73 -5.99
CA LEU A 183 -8.66 15.58 -6.48
C LEU A 183 -7.90 14.28 -6.32
N PHE A 184 -6.62 14.23 -6.69
CA PHE A 184 -5.80 13.03 -6.49
C PHE A 184 -5.64 12.69 -5.00
N ALA A 185 -5.28 13.67 -4.17
CA ALA A 185 -5.13 13.43 -2.74
C ALA A 185 -6.43 12.91 -2.11
N SER A 186 -7.57 13.50 -2.47
CA SER A 186 -8.89 13.06 -1.97
C SER A 186 -9.27 11.67 -2.47
N PHE A 187 -9.01 11.38 -3.75
CA PHE A 187 -9.27 10.07 -4.35
C PHE A 187 -8.48 8.97 -3.65
N PHE A 188 -7.16 9.14 -3.54
CA PHE A 188 -6.32 8.15 -2.89
C PHE A 188 -6.67 7.97 -1.41
N LEU A 189 -6.95 9.05 -0.66
CA LEU A 189 -7.37 8.94 0.74
C LEU A 189 -8.73 8.26 0.90
N GLY A 190 -9.73 8.63 0.08
CA GLY A 190 -11.07 8.06 0.13
C GLY A 190 -11.09 6.56 -0.18
N ILE A 191 -10.37 6.15 -1.23
CA ILE A 191 -10.21 4.73 -1.58
C ILE A 191 -9.46 3.98 -0.47
N ALA A 192 -8.33 4.52 0.03
CA ALA A 192 -7.58 3.88 1.11
C ALA A 192 -8.43 3.69 2.39
N THR A 193 -9.21 4.70 2.75
CA THR A 193 -10.11 4.67 3.93
C THR A 193 -11.23 3.65 3.78
N SER A 194 -11.75 3.48 2.56
CA SER A 194 -12.72 2.42 2.29
C SER A 194 -12.04 1.04 2.38
N ILE A 195 -10.89 0.81 1.75
CA ILE A 195 -10.24 -0.53 1.79
C ILE A 195 -9.93 -0.98 3.22
N ARG A 196 -9.40 -0.09 4.07
CA ARG A 196 -9.12 -0.36 5.49
C ARG A 196 -9.37 0.88 6.34
N ILE A 197 -9.90 0.65 7.55
CA ILE A 197 -10.19 1.67 8.56
C ILE A 197 -8.96 2.50 8.99
N LEU A 198 -7.74 2.00 8.72
CA LEU A 198 -6.48 2.71 8.97
C LEU A 198 -6.10 3.73 7.89
N GLY A 199 -6.84 3.84 6.78
CA GLY A 199 -6.61 4.83 5.72
C GLY A 199 -6.50 6.29 6.20
N PRO A 200 -7.30 6.77 7.17
CA PRO A 200 -7.20 8.11 7.73
C PRO A 200 -5.85 8.45 8.36
N LEU A 201 -5.01 7.46 8.70
CA LEU A 201 -3.65 7.70 9.15
C LEU A 201 -2.82 8.47 8.10
N ALA A 202 -3.06 8.25 6.80
CA ALA A 202 -2.39 9.02 5.75
C ALA A 202 -2.70 10.52 5.87
N ALA A 203 -3.94 10.90 6.20
CA ALA A 203 -4.31 12.30 6.43
C ALA A 203 -3.57 12.89 7.64
N ILE A 204 -3.40 12.11 8.72
CA ILE A 204 -2.61 12.52 9.90
C ILE A 204 -1.17 12.81 9.50
N LEU A 205 -0.54 11.93 8.70
CA LEU A 205 0.83 12.14 8.20
C LEU A 205 0.93 13.43 7.36
N VAL A 206 -0.09 13.72 6.53
CA VAL A 206 -0.15 14.94 5.72
C VAL A 206 -0.27 16.19 6.60
N VAL A 207 -1.08 16.15 7.65
CA VAL A 207 -1.20 17.26 8.63
C VAL A 207 0.13 17.48 9.35
N LEU A 208 0.77 16.41 9.84
CA LEU A 208 2.08 16.51 10.50
C LEU A 208 3.14 17.10 9.55
N TYR A 209 3.13 16.69 8.27
CA TYR A 209 4.00 17.28 7.25
C TYR A 209 3.72 18.77 7.03
N ALA A 210 2.44 19.18 6.98
CA ALA A 210 2.08 20.60 6.87
C ALA A 210 2.64 21.44 8.03
N LEU A 211 2.60 20.91 9.25
CA LEU A 211 3.16 21.56 10.43
C LEU A 211 4.68 21.76 10.30
N ILE A 212 5.41 20.75 9.82
CA ILE A 212 6.85 20.87 9.54
C ILE A 212 7.13 21.91 8.47
N GLN A 213 6.25 22.02 7.46
CA GLN A 213 6.37 23.03 6.42
C GLN A 213 6.10 24.45 6.91
N GLY A 214 5.72 24.62 8.18
CA GLY A 214 5.50 25.90 8.84
C GLY A 214 4.04 26.39 8.79
N ILE A 215 3.12 25.55 8.33
CA ILE A 215 1.69 25.87 8.27
C ILE A 215 1.07 25.57 9.63
N LYS A 216 0.49 26.58 10.29
CA LYS A 216 -0.14 26.40 11.61
C LYS A 216 -1.47 25.64 11.50
N ILE A 217 -1.86 24.91 12.55
CA ILE A 217 -3.17 24.24 12.63
C ILE A 217 -4.33 25.22 12.41
N SER A 218 -4.23 26.42 13.00
CA SER A 218 -5.24 27.47 12.82
C SER A 218 -5.35 27.96 11.37
N GLU A 219 -4.27 27.89 10.60
CA GLU A 219 -4.28 28.23 9.17
C GLU A 219 -4.85 27.08 8.34
N LEU A 220 -4.58 25.82 8.71
CA LEU A 220 -5.18 24.64 8.09
C LEU A 220 -6.71 24.71 8.18
N ILE A 221 -7.24 24.83 9.39
CA ILE A 221 -8.69 24.74 9.67
C ILE A 221 -9.47 25.88 8.99
N LYS A 222 -8.87 27.06 8.84
CA LYS A 222 -9.52 28.21 8.19
C LYS A 222 -9.60 28.08 6.66
N ARG A 223 -8.91 27.11 6.05
CA ARG A 223 -8.84 26.99 4.59
C ARG A 223 -10.00 26.13 4.06
N PRO A 224 -10.82 26.63 3.12
CA PRO A 224 -11.93 25.87 2.56
C PRO A 224 -11.48 24.62 1.81
N ALA A 225 -10.28 24.64 1.23
CA ALA A 225 -9.77 23.51 0.47
C ALA A 225 -9.44 22.27 1.32
N ILE A 226 -9.16 22.43 2.62
CA ILE A 226 -8.96 21.28 3.51
C ILE A 226 -10.30 20.60 3.80
N TRP A 227 -11.35 21.40 3.96
CA TRP A 227 -12.71 20.90 4.08
C TRP A 227 -13.18 20.25 2.78
N LEU A 228 -12.84 20.80 1.62
CA LEU A 228 -13.11 20.17 0.34
C LEU A 228 -12.33 18.85 0.18
N TYR A 229 -11.06 18.81 0.59
CA TYR A 229 -10.25 17.59 0.60
C TYR A 229 -10.89 16.50 1.48
N ALA A 230 -11.26 16.84 2.71
CA ALA A 230 -11.94 15.94 3.64
C ALA A 230 -13.30 15.49 3.10
N ALA A 231 -14.13 16.42 2.64
CA ALA A 231 -15.46 16.14 2.09
C ALA A 231 -15.39 15.22 0.87
N LEU A 232 -14.50 15.50 -0.09
CA LEU A 232 -14.32 14.64 -1.26
C LEU A 232 -13.80 13.25 -0.87
N SER A 233 -12.90 13.15 0.11
CA SER A 233 -12.42 11.85 0.60
C SER A 233 -13.55 11.04 1.24
N ILE A 234 -14.40 11.68 2.05
CA ILE A 234 -15.58 11.06 2.68
C ILE A 234 -16.60 10.66 1.61
N ILE A 235 -16.86 11.51 0.61
CA ILE A 235 -17.76 11.20 -0.50
C ILE A 235 -17.25 9.98 -1.27
N ILE A 236 -15.95 9.92 -1.59
CA ILE A 236 -15.37 8.78 -2.32
C ILE A 236 -15.45 7.51 -1.48
N MET A 237 -15.15 7.57 -0.18
CA MET A 237 -15.32 6.45 0.74
C MET A 237 -16.78 5.99 0.79
N PHE A 238 -17.72 6.91 0.98
CA PHE A 238 -19.15 6.62 1.07
C PHE A 238 -19.69 6.01 -0.22
N LEU A 239 -19.43 6.65 -1.36
CA LEU A 239 -19.88 6.16 -2.67
C LEU A 239 -19.29 4.81 -3.03
N SER A 240 -18.12 4.46 -2.48
CA SER A 240 -17.46 3.17 -2.74
C SER A 240 -17.78 2.11 -1.69
N TRP A 241 -18.69 2.34 -0.75
CA TRP A 241 -19.00 1.40 0.32
C TRP A 241 -20.51 1.32 0.59
N PRO A 242 -21.25 0.47 -0.15
CA PRO A 242 -22.70 0.37 -0.06
C PRO A 242 -23.25 0.07 1.34
N TYR A 243 -22.47 -0.60 2.19
CA TYR A 243 -22.86 -0.84 3.58
C TYR A 243 -23.17 0.45 4.36
N LEU A 244 -22.42 1.52 4.08
CA LEU A 244 -22.63 2.82 4.71
C LEU A 244 -23.91 3.51 4.21
N TRP A 245 -24.51 3.08 3.10
CA TRP A 245 -25.73 3.67 2.57
C TRP A 245 -26.97 3.33 3.40
N LEU A 246 -26.92 2.23 4.17
CA LEU A 246 -27.99 1.88 5.12
C LEU A 246 -28.17 2.96 6.18
N ASN A 247 -27.06 3.35 6.81
CA ASN A 247 -26.97 4.46 7.75
C ASN A 247 -25.49 4.82 7.94
N LEU A 248 -25.07 5.98 7.42
CA LEU A 248 -23.66 6.37 7.39
C LEU A 248 -23.02 6.34 8.78
N THR A 249 -23.63 6.99 9.76
CA THR A 249 -23.03 7.17 11.09
C THR A 249 -23.03 5.87 11.87
N GLU A 250 -24.17 5.20 11.92
CA GLU A 250 -24.33 3.96 12.69
C GLU A 250 -23.44 2.85 12.13
N LYS A 251 -23.47 2.62 10.81
CA LYS A 251 -22.66 1.56 10.18
C LYS A 251 -21.17 1.85 10.24
N PHE A 252 -20.76 3.12 10.11
CA PHE A 252 -19.35 3.47 10.27
C PHE A 252 -18.84 3.17 11.69
N ILE A 253 -19.63 3.51 12.73
CA ILE A 253 -19.28 3.19 14.13
C ILE A 253 -19.26 1.67 14.34
N GLU A 254 -20.24 0.95 13.82
CA GLU A 254 -20.31 -0.51 13.89
C GLU A 254 -19.06 -1.16 13.30
N VAL A 255 -18.66 -0.77 12.08
CA VAL A 255 -17.43 -1.28 11.46
C VAL A 255 -16.19 -0.91 12.27
N PHE A 256 -16.11 0.31 12.80
CA PHE A 256 -14.97 0.75 13.60
C PHE A 256 -14.81 -0.09 14.87
N VAL A 257 -15.92 -0.35 15.60
CA VAL A 257 -15.91 -1.19 16.80
C VAL A 257 -15.58 -2.64 16.43
N PHE A 258 -16.26 -3.20 15.42
CA PHE A 258 -16.04 -4.58 14.97
C PHE A 258 -14.58 -4.84 14.55
N MET A 259 -13.97 -3.91 13.80
CA MET A 259 -12.58 -4.00 13.37
C MET A 259 -11.57 -3.74 14.50
N SER A 260 -11.97 -2.97 15.53
CA SER A 260 -11.15 -2.75 16.73
C SER A 260 -11.11 -3.98 17.64
N ASP A 261 -12.25 -4.66 17.81
CA ASP A 261 -12.37 -5.87 18.62
C ASP A 261 -11.80 -7.10 17.90
N ASN A 262 -11.73 -7.04 16.56
CA ASN A 262 -11.05 -7.98 15.66
C ASN A 262 -11.29 -9.46 16.05
N PRO A 263 -12.55 -9.94 16.02
CA PRO A 263 -12.99 -11.21 16.64
C PRO A 263 -12.54 -12.47 15.88
N THR A 264 -11.50 -12.39 15.05
CA THR A 264 -11.08 -13.47 14.16
C THR A 264 -10.46 -14.63 14.95
N GLN A 265 -11.06 -15.82 14.84
CA GLN A 265 -10.64 -17.06 15.53
C GLN A 265 -9.83 -18.00 14.61
N LEU A 266 -9.08 -17.43 13.67
CA LEU A 266 -8.24 -18.22 12.78
C LEU A 266 -7.07 -18.81 13.55
N ASN A 267 -6.78 -20.09 13.30
CA ASN A 267 -5.61 -20.75 13.84
C ASN A 267 -4.36 -20.36 13.05
N VAL A 268 -3.30 -20.00 13.78
CA VAL A 268 -2.00 -19.61 13.24
C VAL A 268 -0.92 -20.51 13.83
N LEU A 269 -0.25 -21.26 12.97
CA LEU A 269 0.91 -22.06 13.37
C LEU A 269 2.14 -21.14 13.47
N PHE A 270 2.70 -21.02 14.68
CA PHE A 270 3.91 -20.25 14.91
C PHE A 270 4.83 -20.93 15.91
N ALA A 271 6.11 -21.10 15.56
CA ALA A 271 7.12 -21.73 16.41
C ALA A 271 6.67 -23.10 16.97
N GLY A 272 6.04 -23.92 16.13
CA GLY A 272 5.56 -25.27 16.47
C GLY A 272 4.30 -25.31 17.35
N LYS A 273 3.64 -24.18 17.60
CA LYS A 273 2.40 -24.10 18.38
C LYS A 273 1.28 -23.45 17.57
N ASN A 274 0.06 -23.95 17.71
CA ASN A 274 -1.12 -23.30 17.18
C ASN A 274 -1.58 -22.21 18.14
N TYR A 275 -1.76 -21.01 17.63
CA TYR A 275 -2.31 -19.85 18.33
C TYR A 275 -3.61 -19.42 17.67
N GLN A 276 -4.54 -18.89 18.45
CA GLN A 276 -5.61 -18.08 17.89
C GLN A 276 -5.02 -16.76 17.37
N ALA A 277 -5.54 -16.23 16.25
CA ALA A 277 -5.00 -15.04 15.59
C ALA A 277 -4.85 -13.83 16.54
N GLY A 278 -5.77 -13.66 17.50
CA GLY A 278 -5.71 -12.61 18.53
C GLY A 278 -4.81 -12.90 19.74
N GLU A 279 -4.26 -14.11 19.86
CA GLU A 279 -3.47 -14.57 21.00
C GLU A 279 -1.99 -14.81 20.68
N ILE A 280 -1.59 -14.53 19.44
CA ILE A 280 -0.21 -14.67 18.97
C ILE A 280 0.77 -13.90 19.87
N PRO A 281 1.98 -14.47 20.12
CA PRO A 281 2.94 -13.85 21.01
C PRO A 281 3.52 -12.57 20.39
N ARG A 282 3.90 -11.60 21.23
CA ARG A 282 4.48 -10.31 20.77
C ARG A 282 5.67 -10.46 19.82
N ARG A 283 6.44 -11.55 20.00
CA ARG A 283 7.59 -11.89 19.16
C ARG A 283 7.22 -12.29 17.73
N TYR A 284 5.96 -12.59 17.43
CA TYR A 284 5.49 -12.99 16.10
C TYR A 284 5.85 -11.97 15.03
N PHE A 285 5.46 -10.71 15.22
CA PHE A 285 5.70 -9.66 14.23
C PHE A 285 7.20 -9.38 14.01
N PRO A 286 8.03 -9.14 15.05
CA PRO A 286 9.46 -8.92 14.86
C PRO A 286 10.17 -10.12 14.21
N ILE A 287 9.82 -11.35 14.59
CA ILE A 287 10.44 -12.56 14.03
C ILE A 287 10.06 -12.72 12.55
N LEU A 288 8.78 -12.62 12.21
CA LEU A 288 8.38 -12.71 10.81
C LEU A 288 9.01 -11.58 9.99
N LEU A 289 8.94 -10.33 10.47
CA LEU A 289 9.56 -9.21 9.79
C LEU A 289 11.06 -9.44 9.56
N SER A 290 11.76 -10.14 10.44
CA SER A 290 13.19 -10.48 10.31
C SER A 290 13.51 -11.63 9.36
N TYR A 291 12.52 -12.48 9.05
CA TYR A 291 12.71 -13.62 8.16
C TYR A 291 12.18 -13.36 6.75
N THR A 292 11.26 -12.41 6.55
CA THR A 292 10.56 -12.29 5.26
C THR A 292 11.05 -11.12 4.39
N LEU A 293 11.93 -10.25 4.91
CA LEU A 293 12.68 -9.30 4.07
C LEU A 293 14.08 -9.83 3.85
N THR A 294 14.63 -9.63 2.66
CA THR A 294 15.96 -10.11 2.32
C THR A 294 17.03 -9.50 3.24
N GLU A 295 18.04 -10.27 3.63
CA GLU A 295 19.03 -9.89 4.64
C GLU A 295 19.74 -8.56 4.37
N PRO A 296 20.16 -8.23 3.12
CA PRO A 296 20.77 -6.92 2.83
C PRO A 296 19.87 -5.74 3.20
N THR A 297 18.54 -5.93 3.18
CA THR A 297 17.56 -4.88 3.45
C THR A 297 17.74 -4.31 4.86
N TYR A 298 17.98 -5.13 5.88
CA TYR A 298 18.17 -4.64 7.26
C TYR A 298 19.46 -3.82 7.41
N PHE A 299 20.55 -4.26 6.78
CA PHE A 299 21.80 -3.52 6.77
C PHE A 299 21.65 -2.16 6.07
N LEU A 300 20.95 -2.13 4.94
CA LEU A 300 20.66 -0.89 4.20
C LEU A 300 19.74 0.03 4.99
N ILE A 301 18.72 -0.48 5.68
CA ILE A 301 17.86 0.33 6.56
C ILE A 301 18.70 0.97 7.67
N ALA A 302 19.53 0.19 8.36
CA ALA A 302 20.34 0.68 9.48
C ALA A 302 21.33 1.77 9.05
N LEU A 303 22.09 1.53 7.98
CA LEU A 303 22.98 2.53 7.38
C LEU A 303 22.20 3.74 6.84
N GLY A 304 21.04 3.47 6.26
CA GLY A 304 20.16 4.45 5.67
C GLY A 304 19.60 5.44 6.69
N ILE A 305 19.21 4.96 7.88
CA ILE A 305 18.82 5.81 9.01
C ILE A 305 20.00 6.72 9.38
N PHE A 306 21.19 6.17 9.56
CA PHE A 306 22.37 6.96 9.91
C PHE A 306 22.66 8.07 8.86
N PHE A 307 22.76 7.71 7.58
CA PHE A 307 23.05 8.67 6.51
C PHE A 307 21.94 9.68 6.28
N GLY A 308 20.68 9.24 6.37
CA GLY A 308 19.50 10.11 6.21
C GLY A 308 19.49 11.26 7.21
N PHE A 309 19.87 11.02 8.47
CA PHE A 309 19.91 12.09 9.49
C PHE A 309 21.21 12.89 9.49
N TRP A 310 22.35 12.28 9.13
CA TRP A 310 23.68 12.90 9.23
C TRP A 310 23.78 14.23 8.48
N LYS A 311 23.40 14.26 7.20
CA LYS A 311 23.52 15.45 6.33
C LYS A 311 22.23 16.27 6.16
N ALA A 312 21.13 15.83 6.77
CA ALA A 312 19.84 16.49 6.60
C ALA A 312 19.76 17.84 7.36
N ASP A 313 19.12 18.83 6.73
CA ASP A 313 18.72 20.05 7.42
C ASP A 313 17.59 19.78 8.43
N ASN A 314 17.26 20.76 9.29
CA ASN A 314 16.26 20.55 10.34
C ASN A 314 14.87 20.14 9.81
N LYS A 315 14.43 20.70 8.67
CA LYS A 315 13.11 20.37 8.08
C LYS A 315 13.09 18.95 7.52
N THR A 316 14.17 18.57 6.85
CA THR A 316 14.37 17.23 6.29
C THR A 316 14.46 16.22 7.42
N ARG A 317 15.24 16.47 8.48
CA ARG A 317 15.31 15.61 9.68
C ARG A 317 13.94 15.39 10.30
N LEU A 318 13.14 16.44 10.49
CA LEU A 318 11.78 16.29 11.03
C LEU A 318 10.88 15.47 10.10
N THR A 319 11.00 15.67 8.78
CA THR A 319 10.20 14.91 7.80
C THR A 319 10.58 13.43 7.81
N LEU A 320 11.89 13.12 7.87
CA LEU A 320 12.39 11.76 8.04
C LEU A 320 11.95 11.14 9.37
N ALA A 321 11.88 11.93 10.44
CA ALA A 321 11.34 11.48 11.71
C ALA A 321 9.85 11.12 11.61
N ILE A 322 9.04 11.88 10.85
CA ILE A 322 7.64 11.48 10.57
C ILE A 322 7.58 10.16 9.83
N LEU A 323 8.43 9.94 8.82
CA LEU A 323 8.46 8.67 8.08
C LEU A 323 8.83 7.49 8.99
N LEU A 324 9.83 7.66 9.88
CA LEU A 324 10.12 6.65 10.90
C LEU A 324 8.96 6.46 11.87
N THR A 325 8.27 7.52 12.22
CA THR A 325 7.11 7.48 13.12
C THR A 325 5.94 6.72 12.49
N TRP A 326 5.74 6.83 11.17
CA TRP A 326 4.76 6.02 10.44
C TRP A 326 5.01 4.52 10.65
N PHE A 327 6.25 4.05 10.47
CA PHE A 327 6.60 2.67 10.80
C PHE A 327 6.49 2.39 12.31
N GLY A 328 7.12 3.23 13.12
CA GLY A 328 7.34 3.02 14.56
C GLY A 328 6.05 2.98 15.38
N ILE A 329 5.09 3.88 15.14
CA ILE A 329 3.82 3.90 15.86
C ILE A 329 3.02 2.62 15.57
N LEU A 330 2.98 2.19 14.31
CA LEU A 330 2.22 1.01 13.93
C LEU A 330 2.91 -0.28 14.36
N ALA A 331 4.24 -0.36 14.27
CA ALA A 331 5.01 -1.45 14.83
C ALA A 331 4.80 -1.54 16.36
N ALA A 332 4.83 -0.42 17.06
CA ALA A 332 4.55 -0.36 18.49
C ALA A 332 3.10 -0.80 18.79
N TYR A 333 2.12 -0.35 18.02
CA TYR A 333 0.73 -0.81 18.15
C TYR A 333 0.62 -2.34 17.99
N ILE A 334 1.26 -2.92 16.97
CA ILE A 334 1.25 -4.37 16.74
C ILE A 334 1.84 -5.12 17.93
N VAL A 335 3.01 -4.69 18.42
CA VAL A 335 3.71 -5.35 19.54
C VAL A 335 2.98 -5.19 20.87
N LEU A 336 2.41 -4.00 21.12
CA LEU A 336 1.77 -3.68 22.41
C LEU A 336 0.33 -4.19 22.49
N LYS A 337 -0.46 -4.01 21.43
CA LYS A 337 -1.89 -4.35 21.39
C LYS A 337 -2.17 -5.74 20.84
N ARG A 338 -1.26 -6.33 20.06
CA ARG A 338 -1.42 -7.66 19.45
C ARG A 338 -2.77 -7.79 18.72
N PRO A 339 -3.06 -6.93 17.73
CA PRO A 339 -4.24 -7.10 16.91
C PRO A 339 -4.20 -8.49 16.26
N ALA A 340 -5.37 -9.08 15.98
CA ALA A 340 -5.39 -10.39 15.34
C ALA A 340 -4.65 -10.36 13.99
N MET A 341 -3.70 -11.27 13.82
CA MET A 341 -2.94 -11.46 12.58
C MET A 341 -2.95 -12.92 12.19
N TYR A 342 -3.01 -13.16 10.89
CA TYR A 342 -2.97 -14.46 10.24
C TYR A 342 -2.35 -14.29 8.86
N ASP A 343 -1.85 -15.37 8.26
CA ASP A 343 -1.08 -15.37 7.00
C ASP A 343 0.09 -14.37 7.02
N GLY A 344 0.88 -14.45 8.09
CA GLY A 344 1.98 -13.54 8.33
C GLY A 344 1.52 -12.20 8.90
N TYR A 345 2.11 -11.10 8.41
CA TYR A 345 1.78 -9.72 8.78
C TYR A 345 1.25 -8.92 7.58
N ARG A 346 0.68 -9.59 6.56
CA ARG A 346 0.25 -8.99 5.29
C ARG A 346 -0.68 -7.77 5.44
N HIS A 347 -1.50 -7.76 6.48
CA HIS A 347 -2.39 -6.65 6.83
C HIS A 347 -1.65 -5.33 7.13
N PHE A 348 -0.36 -5.42 7.44
CA PHE A 348 0.50 -4.31 7.82
C PHE A 348 1.60 -4.02 6.78
N LEU A 349 1.55 -4.58 5.56
CA LEU A 349 2.58 -4.29 4.54
C LEU A 349 2.70 -2.79 4.24
N PHE A 350 1.62 -2.03 4.39
CA PHE A 350 1.61 -0.58 4.18
C PHE A 350 2.54 0.21 5.11
N ILE A 351 3.07 -0.38 6.18
CA ILE A 351 4.01 0.29 7.10
C ILE A 351 5.47 0.17 6.64
N LEU A 352 5.76 -0.71 5.66
CA LEU A 352 7.10 -0.98 5.15
C LEU A 352 7.71 0.14 4.29
N PRO A 353 6.98 0.90 3.45
CA PRO A 353 7.59 1.85 2.53
C PRO A 353 8.59 2.84 3.14
N PRO A 354 8.37 3.42 4.33
CA PRO A 354 9.37 4.23 5.01
C PRO A 354 10.73 3.54 5.20
N LEU A 355 10.74 2.25 5.55
CA LEU A 355 11.99 1.51 5.73
C LEU A 355 12.80 1.44 4.43
N PHE A 356 12.13 1.21 3.31
CA PHE A 356 12.78 1.18 2.00
C PHE A 356 13.27 2.56 1.57
N ILE A 357 12.54 3.64 1.91
CA ILE A 357 13.06 5.00 1.72
C ILE A 357 14.37 5.19 2.49
N PHE A 358 14.47 4.68 3.73
CA PHE A 358 15.74 4.72 4.45
C PHE A 358 16.84 3.90 3.78
N ALA A 359 16.56 2.69 3.31
CA ALA A 359 17.51 1.91 2.52
C ALA A 359 18.06 2.68 1.29
N GLY A 360 17.25 3.58 0.71
CA GLY A 360 17.67 4.50 -0.36
C GLY A 360 18.84 5.41 0.01
N PHE A 361 18.89 5.94 1.24
CA PHE A 361 20.02 6.76 1.69
C PHE A 361 21.32 5.96 1.79
N ALA A 362 21.23 4.67 2.13
CA ALA A 362 22.40 3.79 2.10
C ALA A 362 22.89 3.55 0.66
N PHE A 363 21.98 3.37 -0.30
CA PHE A 363 22.33 3.30 -1.71
C PHE A 363 22.97 4.58 -2.23
N GLU A 364 22.44 5.74 -1.84
CA GLU A 364 23.00 7.03 -2.23
C GLU A 364 24.45 7.17 -1.70
N ALA A 365 24.67 6.87 -0.42
CA ALA A 365 26.01 6.87 0.19
C ALA A 365 26.96 5.86 -0.47
N LEU A 366 26.48 4.64 -0.74
CA LEU A 366 27.25 3.60 -1.43
C LEU A 366 27.63 4.05 -2.86
N SER A 367 26.72 4.70 -3.58
CA SER A 367 26.98 5.17 -4.94
C SER A 367 28.01 6.30 -4.98
N GLN A 368 28.08 7.14 -3.94
CA GLN A 368 29.11 8.16 -3.78
C GLN A 368 30.48 7.54 -3.47
N TRP A 369 30.51 6.44 -2.72
CA TRP A 369 31.76 5.72 -2.41
C TRP A 369 32.32 4.97 -3.63
N LEU A 370 31.45 4.36 -4.45
CA LEU A 370 31.83 3.65 -5.66
C LEU A 370 32.09 4.63 -6.82
N LYS A 371 33.33 4.71 -7.28
CA LYS A 371 33.74 5.69 -8.30
C LYS A 371 33.30 5.32 -9.72
N GLN A 372 33.25 4.04 -10.04
CA GLN A 372 33.00 3.57 -11.41
C GLN A 372 31.56 3.04 -11.56
N SER A 373 30.93 3.32 -12.71
CA SER A 373 29.53 2.95 -12.96
C SER A 373 29.28 1.43 -12.89
N TRP A 374 30.22 0.61 -13.36
CA TRP A 374 30.06 -0.86 -13.29
C TRP A 374 30.09 -1.39 -11.86
N GLN A 375 30.84 -0.75 -10.95
CA GLN A 375 30.86 -1.13 -9.53
C GLN A 375 29.50 -0.90 -8.89
N ARG A 376 28.87 0.25 -9.19
CA ARG A 376 27.53 0.60 -8.71
C ARG A 376 26.48 -0.39 -9.21
N ILE A 377 26.53 -0.71 -10.51
CA ILE A 377 25.62 -1.68 -11.12
C ILE A 377 25.83 -3.07 -10.50
N THR A 378 27.08 -3.51 -10.36
CA THR A 378 27.40 -4.82 -9.77
C THR A 378 26.92 -4.91 -8.33
N ALA A 379 27.17 -3.88 -7.51
CA ALA A 379 26.70 -3.85 -6.13
C ALA A 379 25.16 -3.89 -6.05
N GLY A 380 24.47 -3.12 -6.90
CA GLY A 380 23.01 -3.14 -7.00
C GLY A 380 22.48 -4.53 -7.38
N VAL A 381 23.05 -5.16 -8.41
CA VAL A 381 22.67 -6.51 -8.86
C VAL A 381 22.91 -7.55 -7.76
N VAL A 382 24.05 -7.50 -7.07
CA VAL A 382 24.37 -8.42 -5.97
C VAL A 382 23.36 -8.26 -4.82
N ILE A 383 23.03 -7.03 -4.44
CA ILE A 383 22.04 -6.76 -3.39
C ILE A 383 20.66 -7.28 -3.80
N LEU A 384 20.22 -7.00 -5.03
CA LEU A 384 18.93 -7.44 -5.53
C LEU A 384 18.87 -8.96 -5.77
N ALA A 385 20.00 -9.63 -5.99
CA ALA A 385 20.06 -11.08 -6.17
C ALA A 385 19.54 -11.86 -4.95
N PHE A 386 19.71 -11.34 -3.73
CA PHE A 386 19.13 -11.93 -2.51
C PHE A 386 17.60 -12.01 -2.57
N GLY A 387 16.95 -11.16 -3.36
CA GLY A 387 15.51 -11.20 -3.58
C GLY A 387 15.11 -11.88 -4.89
N MET A 388 15.82 -11.60 -5.98
CA MET A 388 15.53 -12.17 -7.29
C MET A 388 15.70 -13.70 -7.31
N ILE A 389 16.72 -14.24 -6.64
CA ILE A 389 16.99 -15.69 -6.63
C ILE A 389 15.83 -16.43 -5.94
N PRO A 390 15.41 -16.09 -4.71
CA PRO A 390 14.23 -16.71 -4.11
C PRO A 390 12.94 -16.48 -4.90
N ILE A 391 12.76 -15.31 -5.54
CA ILE A 391 11.59 -15.08 -6.41
C ILE A 391 11.51 -16.14 -7.51
N ILE A 392 12.64 -16.47 -8.14
CA ILE A 392 12.70 -17.48 -9.20
C ILE A 392 12.51 -18.89 -8.62
N GLN A 393 13.22 -19.21 -7.54
CA GLN A 393 13.19 -20.55 -6.92
C GLN A 393 11.83 -20.92 -6.35
N LEU A 394 11.12 -19.94 -5.77
CA LEU A 394 9.85 -20.17 -5.10
C LEU A 394 8.65 -19.99 -6.02
N HIS A 395 8.80 -19.57 -7.28
CA HIS A 395 7.64 -19.32 -8.15
C HIS A 395 6.73 -20.56 -8.26
N PRO A 396 5.39 -20.44 -8.05
CA PRO A 396 4.58 -19.24 -7.78
C PRO A 396 4.26 -18.97 -6.29
N TYR A 397 5.00 -19.57 -5.36
CA TYR A 397 4.84 -19.51 -3.91
C TYR A 397 5.74 -18.47 -3.22
N GLN A 398 6.12 -17.37 -3.88
CA GLN A 398 7.01 -16.37 -3.27
C GLN A 398 6.44 -15.75 -1.98
N TYR A 399 5.11 -15.78 -1.80
CA TYR A 399 4.43 -15.32 -0.59
C TYR A 399 4.78 -16.16 0.66
N ALA A 400 5.36 -17.35 0.49
CA ALA A 400 5.78 -18.25 1.56
C ALA A 400 7.29 -18.13 1.89
N TYR A 401 7.97 -17.09 1.39
CA TYR A 401 9.40 -16.89 1.59
C TYR A 401 9.79 -16.62 3.04
N TYR A 402 10.91 -17.24 3.44
CA TYR A 402 11.68 -16.97 4.66
C TYR A 402 13.18 -17.04 4.31
N ASN A 403 14.00 -16.19 4.93
CA ASN A 403 15.48 -16.16 4.81
C ASN A 403 16.13 -17.46 5.28
#